data_AF-A0A7S0FMW3-F1
#
_entry.id   AF-A0A7S0FMW3-F1
#
_cell.length_a   1.000
_cell.length_b   1.000
_cell.length_c   1.000
_cell.angle_alpha   90.00
_cell.angle_beta   90.00
_cell.angle_gamma   90.00
#
_symmetry.space_group_name_H-M   'P 1'
#
loop_
_entity.id
_entity.type
_entity.pdbx_description
1 polymer ?
#
loop_
_entity_poly.entity_id
_entity_poly.type
_entity_poly.pdbx_seq_one_letter_code
_entity_poly.pdbx_strand_id
1 'polypeptide(L)'
;SRLEPKALRRLTPCLQTMLHAVLLIFMLAAAQADTPTCGSYSKNGVGPIASNDDCAEACRTGEGLKKHSCCKLEFFQSRGGNHSCSCCAVSSPGSCTSYRHICEDASWATKAGATHVGSTAAAGLVAPMLALYFGAP
;
A
#
# COMPACT_ATOMS: atom_id res chain seq x y z
N SER A 1 -9.54 47.41 35.08
CA SER A 1 -8.32 46.60 34.87
C SER A 1 -8.46 45.80 33.59
N ARG A 2 -7.93 46.32 32.47
CA ARG A 2 -7.93 45.69 31.14
C ARG A 2 -6.68 44.80 31.02
N LEU A 3 -6.87 43.51 30.79
CA LEU A 3 -5.80 42.59 30.42
C LEU A 3 -5.64 42.62 28.89
N GLU A 4 -4.47 43.09 28.42
CA GLU A 4 -4.12 43.22 27.01
C GLU A 4 -3.74 41.86 26.37
N PRO A 5 -4.29 41.48 25.20
CA PRO A 5 -4.15 40.15 24.58
C PRO A 5 -2.85 39.93 23.79
N LYS A 6 -1.77 40.66 24.09
CA LYS A 6 -0.55 40.67 23.24
C LYS A 6 0.46 39.55 23.56
N ALA A 7 0.30 38.83 24.67
CA ALA A 7 1.24 37.79 25.08
C ALA A 7 1.03 36.43 24.40
N LEU A 8 -0.13 36.18 23.76
CA LEU A 8 -0.42 34.86 23.18
C LEU A 8 0.21 34.61 21.79
N ARG A 9 0.86 35.61 21.17
CA ARG A 9 1.38 35.51 19.79
C ARG A 9 2.85 35.09 19.66
N ARG A 10 3.55 34.80 20.76
CA ARG A 10 4.99 34.45 20.73
C ARG A 10 5.32 33.00 21.10
N LEU A 11 4.34 32.23 21.57
CA LEU A 11 4.48 30.78 21.84
C LEU A 11 4.24 29.92 20.59
N THR A 12 3.93 30.57 19.47
CA THR A 12 3.33 29.96 18.28
C THR A 12 4.28 29.16 17.38
N PRO A 13 5.60 29.41 17.24
CA PRO A 13 6.38 28.68 16.23
C PRO A 13 6.62 27.22 16.63
N CYS A 14 6.91 26.93 17.91
CA CYS A 14 7.13 25.56 18.38
C CYS A 14 5.82 24.76 18.53
N LEU A 15 4.76 25.39 19.03
CA LEU A 15 3.46 24.70 19.15
C LEU A 15 2.87 24.40 17.77
N GLN A 16 3.07 25.31 16.80
CA GLN A 16 2.57 25.12 15.45
C GLN A 16 3.35 24.08 14.67
N THR A 17 4.68 23.98 14.80
CA THR A 17 5.44 22.87 14.19
C THR A 17 5.06 21.52 14.80
N MET A 18 4.84 21.45 16.11
CA MET A 18 4.38 20.22 16.77
C MET A 18 2.97 19.82 16.33
N LEU A 19 2.04 20.78 16.17
CA LEU A 19 0.69 20.51 15.65
C LEU A 19 0.71 20.02 14.20
N HIS A 20 1.54 20.59 13.32
CA HIS A 20 1.69 20.13 11.94
C HIS A 20 2.33 18.75 11.85
N ALA A 21 3.34 18.46 12.70
CA ALA A 21 3.96 17.14 12.74
C ALA A 21 2.96 16.06 13.17
N VAL A 22 2.14 16.32 14.19
CA VAL A 22 1.09 15.39 14.64
C VAL A 22 0.01 15.19 13.56
N LEU A 23 -0.38 16.25 12.84
CA LEU A 23 -1.38 16.17 11.77
C LEU A 23 -0.86 15.41 10.54
N LEU A 24 0.43 15.52 10.23
CA LEU A 24 1.08 14.73 9.17
C LEU A 24 1.19 13.24 9.53
N ILE A 25 1.44 12.91 10.81
CA ILE A 25 1.52 11.52 11.28
C ILE A 25 0.13 10.84 11.22
N PHE A 26 -0.95 11.57 11.52
CA PHE A 26 -2.31 11.01 11.51
C PHE A 26 -2.82 10.69 10.09
N MET A 27 -2.35 11.39 9.06
CA MET A 27 -2.78 11.19 7.67
C MET A 27 -2.11 9.99 6.98
N LEU A 28 -1.06 9.40 7.57
CA LEU A 28 -0.32 8.28 6.98
C LEU A 28 -0.94 6.89 7.26
N ALA A 29 -2.06 6.83 8.00
CA ALA A 29 -2.57 5.58 8.58
C ALA A 29 -3.70 4.88 7.81
N ALA A 30 -4.19 5.38 6.66
CA ALA A 30 -5.47 4.89 6.09
C ALA A 30 -5.50 4.68 4.56
N ALA A 31 -4.49 4.02 3.99
CA ALA A 31 -4.57 3.52 2.61
C ALA A 31 -4.30 2.03 2.55
N GLN A 32 -5.11 1.23 3.26
CA GLN A 32 -5.24 -0.19 2.93
C GLN A 32 -6.20 -0.26 1.73
N ALA A 33 -5.65 -0.38 0.53
CA ALA A 33 -6.46 -0.60 -0.66
C ALA A 33 -6.99 -2.04 -0.58
N ASP A 34 -8.24 -2.19 -0.15
CA ASP A 34 -8.94 -3.47 -0.22
C ASP A 34 -8.98 -3.90 -1.69
N THR A 35 -8.30 -5.01 -1.99
CA THR A 35 -8.36 -5.63 -3.32
C THR A 35 -9.82 -6.04 -3.58
N PRO A 36 -10.45 -5.59 -4.68
CA PRO A 36 -11.84 -5.93 -4.95
C PRO A 36 -11.97 -7.42 -5.27
N THR A 37 -13.17 -7.97 -5.07
CA THR A 37 -13.48 -9.32 -5.54
C THR A 37 -13.51 -9.35 -7.06
N CYS A 38 -13.21 -10.50 -7.67
CA CYS A 38 -13.19 -10.59 -9.14
C CYS A 38 -14.60 -10.44 -9.73
N GLY A 39 -15.64 -10.82 -8.98
CA GLY A 39 -17.04 -10.57 -9.33
C GLY A 39 -17.45 -9.09 -9.28
N SER A 40 -16.75 -8.24 -8.52
CA SER A 40 -17.04 -6.80 -8.40
C SER A 40 -16.06 -5.91 -9.16
N TYR A 41 -15.02 -6.50 -9.76
CA TYR A 41 -14.04 -5.74 -10.53
C TYR A 41 -14.74 -5.00 -11.67
N SER A 42 -14.55 -3.69 -11.70
CA SER A 42 -15.03 -2.82 -12.77
C SER A 42 -14.09 -1.64 -12.92
N LYS A 43 -13.36 -1.57 -14.04
CA LYS A 43 -12.40 -0.51 -14.31
C LYS A 43 -12.26 -0.27 -15.81
N ASN A 44 -12.31 1.00 -16.23
CA ASN A 44 -12.23 1.41 -17.64
C ASN A 44 -13.19 0.64 -18.58
N GLY A 45 -14.38 0.30 -18.09
CA GLY A 45 -15.38 -0.46 -18.87
C GLY A 45 -15.16 -1.98 -18.92
N VAL A 46 -14.14 -2.50 -18.22
CA VAL A 46 -13.90 -3.95 -18.08
C VAL A 46 -14.40 -4.45 -16.74
N GLY A 47 -15.12 -5.56 -16.73
CA GLY A 47 -15.58 -6.28 -15.55
C GLY A 47 -16.78 -7.17 -15.86
N PRO A 48 -17.23 -8.03 -14.96
CA PRO A 48 -16.50 -8.79 -13.94
C PRO A 48 -15.41 -9.70 -14.53
N ILE A 49 -14.49 -10.19 -13.70
CA ILE A 49 -13.44 -11.13 -14.12
C ILE A 49 -13.84 -12.55 -13.74
N ALA A 50 -14.21 -13.37 -14.73
CA ALA A 50 -14.60 -14.78 -14.52
C ALA A 50 -13.70 -15.78 -15.27
N SER A 51 -12.85 -15.30 -16.18
CA SER A 51 -12.01 -16.12 -17.04
C SER A 51 -10.60 -15.55 -17.20
N ASN A 52 -9.71 -16.35 -17.80
CA ASN A 52 -8.37 -15.91 -18.14
C ASN A 52 -8.39 -14.75 -19.16
N ASP A 53 -9.31 -14.76 -20.11
CA ASP A 53 -9.46 -13.69 -21.11
C ASP A 53 -9.94 -12.39 -20.46
N ASP A 54 -10.90 -12.45 -19.54
CA ASP A 54 -11.35 -11.25 -18.79
C ASP A 54 -10.20 -10.65 -17.98
N CYS A 55 -9.36 -11.50 -17.38
CA CYS A 55 -8.18 -11.07 -16.63
C CYS A 55 -7.13 -10.41 -17.56
N ALA A 56 -6.91 -10.96 -18.75
CA ALA A 56 -6.03 -10.33 -19.76
C ALA A 56 -6.56 -8.98 -20.23
N GLU A 57 -7.86 -8.87 -20.47
CA GLU A 57 -8.51 -7.62 -20.84
C GLU A 57 -8.47 -6.59 -19.70
N ALA A 58 -8.68 -7.01 -18.46
CA ALA A 58 -8.55 -6.16 -17.30
C ALA A 58 -7.11 -5.65 -17.13
N CYS A 59 -6.09 -6.49 -17.34
CA CYS A 59 -4.71 -6.04 -17.31
C CYS A 59 -4.38 -5.04 -18.43
N ARG A 60 -4.90 -5.28 -19.64
CA ARG A 60 -4.63 -4.42 -20.79
C ARG A 60 -5.37 -3.09 -20.74
N THR A 61 -6.67 -3.14 -20.49
CA THR A 61 -7.58 -1.98 -20.58
C THR A 61 -7.84 -1.38 -19.20
N GLY A 62 -8.08 -2.20 -18.18
CA GLY A 62 -8.31 -1.75 -16.80
C GLY A 62 -7.05 -1.17 -16.15
N GLU A 63 -5.90 -1.83 -16.31
CA GLU A 63 -4.63 -1.36 -15.75
C GLU A 63 -3.73 -0.61 -16.75
N GLY A 64 -4.05 -0.65 -18.05
CA GLY A 64 -3.25 0.02 -19.08
C GLY A 64 -1.90 -0.65 -19.36
N LEU A 65 -1.74 -1.93 -18.99
CA LEU A 65 -0.48 -2.65 -19.15
C LEU A 65 -0.35 -3.26 -20.54
N LYS A 66 0.87 -3.37 -21.05
CA LYS A 66 1.15 -3.92 -22.37
C LYS A 66 1.67 -5.34 -22.24
N LYS A 67 1.23 -6.24 -23.13
CA LYS A 67 1.76 -7.60 -23.19
C LYS A 67 3.24 -7.56 -23.55
N HIS A 68 4.04 -8.20 -22.72
CA HIS A 68 5.47 -8.41 -22.97
C HIS A 68 5.67 -9.64 -23.86
N SER A 69 6.71 -9.65 -24.69
CA SER A 69 6.99 -10.77 -25.62
C SER A 69 7.41 -12.05 -24.90
N CYS A 70 7.94 -11.94 -23.69
CA CYS A 70 8.50 -13.06 -22.93
C CYS A 70 7.47 -13.85 -22.11
N CYS A 71 6.33 -13.26 -21.77
CA CYS A 71 5.40 -13.85 -20.81
C CYS A 71 3.96 -13.40 -21.06
N LYS A 72 3.02 -14.11 -20.42
CA LYS A 72 1.62 -13.69 -20.36
C LYS A 72 1.52 -12.36 -19.60
N LEU A 73 0.54 -11.55 -19.99
CA LEU A 73 0.26 -10.29 -19.30
C LEU A 73 -0.47 -10.57 -17.98
N GLU A 74 -1.25 -11.63 -17.98
CA GLU A 74 -2.16 -12.02 -16.93
C GLU A 74 -1.72 -13.30 -16.24
N PHE A 75 -2.00 -13.36 -14.94
CA PHE A 75 -1.90 -14.54 -14.12
C PHE A 75 -3.26 -14.75 -13.45
N PHE A 76 -4.07 -15.58 -14.10
CA PHE A 76 -5.42 -15.93 -13.65
C PHE A 76 -5.41 -17.29 -12.97
N GLN A 77 -6.00 -17.37 -11.79
CA GLN A 77 -6.23 -18.62 -11.09
C GLN A 77 -7.73 -18.78 -10.80
N SER A 78 -8.24 -20.00 -10.99
CA SER A 78 -9.64 -20.34 -10.73
C SER A 78 -9.73 -21.64 -9.95
N ARG A 79 -10.48 -21.64 -8.85
CA ARG A 79 -10.72 -22.82 -8.01
C ARG A 79 -12.09 -22.76 -7.36
N GLY A 80 -12.94 -23.74 -7.66
CA GLY A 80 -14.27 -23.85 -7.04
C GLY A 80 -15.14 -22.61 -7.22
N GLY A 81 -15.10 -21.98 -8.40
CA GLY A 81 -15.86 -20.76 -8.70
C GLY A 81 -15.28 -19.47 -8.12
N ASN A 82 -14.09 -19.53 -7.50
CA ASN A 82 -13.39 -18.37 -6.98
C ASN A 82 -12.19 -18.04 -7.87
N HIS A 83 -11.94 -16.75 -8.04
CA HIS A 83 -10.96 -16.23 -8.97
C HIS A 83 -9.92 -15.35 -8.28
N SER A 84 -8.73 -15.32 -8.86
CA SER A 84 -7.68 -14.36 -8.55
C SER A 84 -7.03 -13.92 -9.86
N CYS A 85 -6.83 -12.61 -10.02
CA CYS A 85 -6.22 -12.04 -11.21
C CYS A 85 -5.08 -11.09 -10.83
N SER A 86 -3.92 -11.34 -11.44
CA SER A 86 -2.73 -10.52 -11.28
C SER A 86 -2.15 -10.16 -12.64
N CYS A 87 -1.68 -8.92 -12.79
CA CYS A 87 -1.15 -8.41 -14.04
C CYS A 87 0.36 -8.23 -13.95
N CYS A 88 1.10 -8.69 -14.96
CA CYS A 88 2.51 -8.43 -15.07
C CYS A 88 2.74 -6.92 -15.26
N ALA A 89 3.31 -6.27 -14.24
CA ALA A 89 3.59 -4.85 -14.25
C ALA A 89 5.02 -4.54 -14.73
N VAL A 90 5.95 -5.46 -14.46
CA VAL A 90 7.36 -5.36 -14.88
C VAL A 90 7.84 -6.72 -15.35
N SER A 91 8.53 -6.75 -16.49
CA SER A 91 9.13 -7.95 -17.06
C SER A 91 10.64 -7.80 -17.21
N SER A 92 11.36 -8.91 -17.05
CA SER A 92 12.76 -9.09 -17.46
C SER A 92 12.82 -10.03 -18.68
N PRO A 93 13.96 -10.13 -19.38
CA PRO A 93 14.11 -11.08 -20.47
C PRO A 93 13.74 -12.50 -20.04
N GLY A 94 12.66 -13.04 -20.61
CA GLY A 94 12.18 -14.40 -20.35
C GLY A 94 11.15 -14.55 -19.22
N SER A 95 10.83 -13.52 -18.43
CA SER A 95 9.87 -13.66 -17.33
C SER A 95 9.25 -12.37 -16.84
N CYS A 96 8.09 -12.48 -16.19
CA CYS A 96 7.54 -11.39 -15.40
C CYS A 96 8.23 -11.32 -14.03
N THR A 97 8.67 -10.14 -13.60
CA THR A 97 9.37 -9.94 -12.32
C THR A 97 8.52 -9.26 -11.26
N SER A 98 7.42 -8.59 -11.66
CA SER A 98 6.51 -7.94 -10.73
C SER A 98 5.07 -8.09 -11.20
N TYR A 99 4.19 -8.42 -10.26
CA TYR A 99 2.75 -8.53 -10.49
C TYR A 99 2.00 -7.46 -9.70
N ARG A 100 0.98 -6.89 -10.32
CA ARG A 100 -0.05 -6.09 -9.68
C ARG A 100 -1.28 -6.97 -9.49
N HIS A 101 -1.64 -7.26 -8.25
CA HIS A 101 -2.89 -7.95 -7.94
C HIS A 101 -4.06 -6.98 -8.13
N ILE A 102 -5.06 -7.37 -8.93
CA ILE A 102 -6.18 -6.48 -9.29
C ILE A 102 -7.53 -6.96 -8.78
N CYS A 103 -7.70 -8.26 -8.57
CA CYS A 103 -8.86 -8.82 -7.90
C CYS A 103 -8.53 -10.15 -7.23
N GLU A 104 -9.24 -10.45 -6.15
CA GLU A 104 -9.14 -11.71 -5.44
C GLU A 104 -10.44 -12.02 -4.70
N ASP A 105 -11.01 -13.21 -4.91
CA ASP A 105 -12.15 -13.69 -4.13
C ASP A 105 -11.68 -14.28 -2.78
N ALA A 106 -12.52 -14.18 -1.75
CA ALA A 106 -12.15 -14.44 -0.35
C ALA A 106 -11.49 -15.80 -0.06
N SER A 107 -11.73 -16.82 -0.88
CA SER A 107 -11.10 -18.15 -0.72
C SER A 107 -9.64 -18.22 -1.17
N TRP A 108 -9.16 -17.21 -1.91
CA TRP A 108 -7.77 -17.04 -2.33
C TRP A 108 -6.97 -16.17 -1.34
N ALA A 109 -7.63 -15.21 -0.68
CA ALA A 109 -7.03 -14.24 0.25
C ALA A 109 -6.25 -14.87 1.43
N THR A 110 -6.50 -16.14 1.75
CA THR A 110 -5.80 -16.89 2.80
C THR A 110 -4.31 -17.15 2.51
N LYS A 111 -3.79 -16.83 1.31
CA LYS A 111 -2.37 -17.05 0.96
C LYS A 111 -1.52 -15.78 0.85
N ALA A 112 -2.12 -14.58 0.86
CA ALA A 112 -1.37 -13.32 0.82
C ALA A 112 -0.88 -12.84 2.21
N GLY A 113 -1.23 -13.56 3.30
CA GLY A 113 -0.87 -13.20 4.68
C GLY A 113 0.47 -13.73 5.19
N ALA A 114 1.36 -14.24 4.32
CA ALA A 114 2.58 -14.93 4.75
C ALA A 114 3.88 -14.33 4.20
N THR A 115 4.01 -13.02 4.00
CA THR A 115 5.35 -12.38 3.96
C THR A 115 5.31 -10.88 4.23
N HIS A 116 5.09 -10.46 5.47
CA HIS A 116 5.90 -9.38 6.05
C HIS A 116 6.12 -9.67 7.52
N VAL A 117 7.37 -10.06 7.78
CA VAL A 117 7.98 -10.27 9.07
C VAL A 117 7.88 -8.95 9.85
N GLY A 118 6.91 -8.87 10.73
CA GLY A 118 6.82 -7.87 11.80
C GLY A 118 6.94 -8.56 13.16
N SER A 119 7.79 -9.58 13.26
CA SER A 119 8.25 -10.11 14.54
C SER A 119 9.07 -9.04 15.24
N THR A 120 8.43 -8.22 16.07
CA THR A 120 9.09 -7.61 17.23
C THR A 120 8.28 -7.94 18.48
N ALA A 121 8.20 -9.24 18.77
CA ALA A 121 8.21 -9.68 20.15
C ALA A 121 9.68 -9.68 20.61
N ALA A 122 10.11 -8.59 21.24
CA ALA A 122 11.29 -8.60 22.08
C ALA A 122 11.01 -7.68 23.27
N ALA A 123 10.48 -8.29 24.33
CA ALA A 123 10.69 -7.80 25.66
C ALA A 123 12.20 -7.73 25.93
N GLY A 124 12.64 -6.63 26.54
CA GLY A 124 13.94 -6.53 27.19
C GLY A 124 15.03 -5.84 26.36
N LEU A 125 15.38 -4.62 26.77
CA LEU A 125 16.63 -4.28 27.45
C LEU A 125 17.04 -2.83 27.12
N VAL A 126 16.96 -1.98 28.15
CA VAL A 126 17.92 -0.92 28.53
C VAL A 126 18.89 -0.36 27.47
N ALA A 127 18.81 0.97 27.31
CA ALA A 127 19.89 1.97 27.17
C ALA A 127 21.30 1.47 26.74
N PRO A 128 22.02 2.17 25.83
CA PRO A 128 22.47 3.54 26.15
C PRO A 128 22.73 4.48 24.94
N MET A 129 23.13 5.71 25.28
CA MET A 129 23.87 6.68 24.47
C MET A 129 23.16 7.40 23.31
N LEU A 130 22.91 8.69 23.51
CA LEU A 130 23.70 9.67 22.75
C LEU A 130 23.96 10.91 23.61
N ALA A 131 25.01 10.80 24.43
CA ALA A 131 25.80 11.94 24.85
C ALA A 131 26.50 12.51 23.61
N LEU A 132 25.88 13.47 22.92
CA LEU A 132 26.54 14.43 22.01
C LEU A 132 25.69 15.72 21.93
N TYR A 133 25.46 16.35 23.08
CA TYR A 133 25.26 17.80 23.14
C TYR A 133 26.49 18.37 23.87
N PHE A 134 27.63 18.31 23.19
CA PHE A 134 28.78 19.15 23.54
C PHE A 134 28.39 20.60 23.28
N GLY A 135 28.47 21.42 24.32
CA GLY A 135 28.51 22.87 24.25
C GLY A 135 29.34 23.37 25.42
N ALA A 136 30.65 23.44 25.22
CA ALA A 136 31.59 24.18 26.07
C ALA A 136 31.19 25.67 26.13
N PRO A 137 31.56 26.38 27.20
CA PRO A 137 32.76 27.23 27.11
C PRO A 137 33.92 26.76 27.99
#